data_AF-A0A7C5L0R7-F1
#
_entry.id   AF-A0A7C5L0R7-F1
#
_cell.length_a   1.000
_cell.length_b   1.000
_cell.length_c   1.000
_cell.angle_alpha   90.00
_cell.angle_beta   90.00
_cell.angle_gamma   90.00
#
_symmetry.space_group_name_H-M   'P 1'
#
loop_
_entity.id
_entity.type
_entity.pdbx_description
1 polymer ?
#
loop_
_entity_poly.entity_id
_entity_poly.type
_entity_poly.pdbx_seq_one_letter_code
_entity_poly.pdbx_strand_id
1 'polypeptide(L)'
;MSVASLRLERARRQLAAFCRARMGARPVVDCALQDDALLLRFDGEPGLRLEWDGAAWRVSWRAAQGWKPWPQLPRAADMTVLIDALEQAPLHVHW
;
A
#
# COMPACT_ATOMS: atom_id res chain seq x y z
N MET A 1 -18.59 4.87 -17.43
CA MET A 1 -17.49 4.44 -16.54
C MET A 1 -16.20 5.06 -17.03
N SER A 2 -15.47 5.78 -16.19
CA SER A 2 -14.21 6.43 -16.62
C SER A 2 -13.04 5.45 -16.53
N VAL A 3 -12.01 5.67 -17.34
CA VAL A 3 -10.78 4.86 -17.33
C VAL A 3 -10.11 4.87 -15.95
N ALA A 4 -10.24 5.96 -15.20
CA ALA A 4 -9.72 6.07 -13.83
C ALA A 4 -10.45 5.14 -12.86
N SER A 5 -11.78 5.01 -13.00
CA SER A 5 -12.59 4.09 -12.18
C SER A 5 -12.16 2.63 -12.38
N LEU A 6 -11.94 2.23 -13.63
CA LEU A 6 -11.52 0.87 -13.98
C LEU A 6 -10.10 0.55 -13.49
N ARG A 7 -9.18 1.52 -13.57
CA ARG A 7 -7.82 1.38 -13.02
C ARG A 7 -7.86 1.23 -11.50
N LEU A 8 -8.69 2.01 -10.82
CA LEU A 8 -8.87 1.93 -9.37
C LEU A 8 -9.45 0.56 -8.97
N GLU A 9 -10.48 0.07 -9.66
CA GLU A 9 -11.06 -1.26 -9.38
C GLU A 9 -10.08 -2.40 -9.64
N ARG A 10 -9.24 -2.30 -10.67
CA ARG A 10 -8.21 -3.30 -10.96
C ARG A 10 -7.14 -3.31 -9.87
N ALA A 11 -6.66 -2.14 -9.49
CA ALA A 11 -5.69 -1.98 -8.42
C ALA A 11 -6.24 -2.51 -7.08
N ARG A 12 -7.51 -2.22 -6.75
CA ARG A 12 -8.21 -2.78 -5.59
C ARG A 12 -8.22 -4.31 -5.62
N ARG A 13 -8.49 -4.92 -6.78
CA ARG A 13 -8.47 -6.39 -6.93
C ARG A 13 -7.07 -6.98 -6.75
N GLN A 14 -6.05 -6.36 -7.33
CA GLN A 14 -4.65 -6.80 -7.18
C GLN A 14 -4.19 -6.69 -5.73
N LEU A 15 -4.52 -5.60 -5.04
CA LEU A 15 -4.24 -5.42 -3.63
C LEU A 15 -4.99 -6.41 -2.75
N ALA A 16 -6.28 -6.65 -3.02
CA ALA A 16 -7.05 -7.65 -2.28
C ALA A 16 -6.51 -9.08 -2.47
N ALA A 17 -5.89 -9.37 -3.62
CA ALA A 17 -5.19 -10.63 -3.84
C ALA A 17 -3.85 -10.69 -3.09
N PHE A 18 -3.05 -9.63 -3.15
CA PHE A 18 -1.81 -9.48 -2.38
C PHE A 18 -2.06 -9.66 -0.88
N CYS A 19 -3.08 -8.97 -0.35
CA CYS A 19 -3.45 -9.05 1.05
C CYS A 19 -3.94 -10.45 1.45
N ARG A 20 -4.76 -11.11 0.62
CA ARG A 20 -5.14 -12.51 0.88
C ARG A 20 -3.96 -13.47 0.88
N ALA A 21 -2.97 -13.25 0.00
CA ALA A 21 -1.77 -14.06 -0.04
C ALA A 21 -0.85 -13.82 1.18
N ARG A 22 -0.91 -12.63 1.78
CA ARG A 22 -0.04 -12.22 2.90
C ARG A 22 -0.71 -12.26 4.28
N MET A 23 -2.04 -12.39 4.37
CA MET A 23 -2.74 -12.56 5.64
C MET A 23 -2.22 -13.81 6.35
N GLY A 24 -1.59 -13.62 7.52
CA GLY A 24 -0.98 -14.70 8.30
C GLY A 24 0.47 -15.03 7.91
N ALA A 25 1.01 -14.40 6.87
CA ALA A 25 2.43 -14.48 6.52
C ALA A 25 3.16 -13.24 7.08
N ARG A 26 4.03 -13.45 8.08
CA ARG A 26 4.87 -12.38 8.63
C ARG A 26 5.67 -11.70 7.50
N PRO A 27 5.81 -10.35 7.49
CA PRO A 27 5.44 -9.41 8.55
C PRO A 27 4.08 -8.68 8.39
N VAL A 28 3.25 -9.00 7.38
CA VAL A 28 1.95 -8.32 7.17
C VAL A 28 0.91 -8.95 8.08
N VAL A 29 0.36 -8.15 9.01
CA VAL A 29 -0.61 -8.64 10.00
C VAL A 29 -2.04 -8.35 9.57
N ASP A 30 -2.27 -7.19 8.95
CA ASP A 30 -3.61 -6.78 8.57
C ASP A 30 -3.58 -5.92 7.31
N CYS A 31 -4.63 -6.04 6.51
CA CYS A 31 -4.82 -5.25 5.32
C CYS A 31 -6.29 -4.84 5.21
N ALA A 32 -6.52 -3.54 5.31
CA ALA A 32 -7.84 -2.94 5.26
C ALA A 32 -7.95 -2.00 4.06
N LEU A 33 -9.05 -2.13 3.31
CA LEU A 33 -9.44 -1.11 2.34
C LEU A 33 -10.33 -0.10 3.06
N GLN A 34 -9.88 1.16 3.14
CA GLN A 34 -10.62 2.25 3.77
C GLN A 34 -10.83 3.38 2.76
N ASP A 35 -12.09 3.57 2.35
CA ASP A 35 -12.49 4.54 1.32
C ASP A 35 -11.75 4.32 -0.01
N ASP A 36 -10.84 5.23 -0.37
CA ASP A 36 -9.97 5.18 -1.54
C ASP A 36 -8.50 4.90 -1.20
N ALA A 37 -8.24 4.56 0.06
CA ALA A 37 -6.92 4.24 0.57
C ALA A 37 -6.83 2.77 0.99
N LEU A 38 -5.71 2.12 0.68
CA LEU A 38 -5.36 0.84 1.27
C LEU A 38 -4.47 1.06 2.48
N LEU A 39 -4.82 0.45 3.61
CA LEU A 39 -4.02 0.43 4.81
C LEU A 39 -3.42 -0.98 4.99
N LEU A 40 -2.10 -1.07 5.02
CA LEU A 40 -1.38 -2.29 5.42
C LEU A 40 -0.83 -2.06 6.83
N ARG A 41 -1.03 -3.01 7.73
CA ARG A 41 -0.45 -3.00 9.07
C ARG A 41 0.50 -4.16 9.21
N PHE A 42 1.66 -3.88 9.78
CA PHE A 42 2.72 -4.86 10.03
C PHE A 42 2.79 -5.16 11.53
N ASP A 43 3.33 -6.32 11.89
CA ASP A 43 3.45 -6.72 13.29
C ASP A 43 4.41 -5.78 14.02
N GLY A 44 3.94 -5.06 15.03
CA GLY A 44 4.77 -4.16 15.85
C GLY A 44 5.29 -2.89 15.16
N GLU A 45 4.97 -2.66 13.88
CA GLU A 45 5.58 -1.60 13.04
C GLU A 45 4.53 -0.62 12.47
N PRO A 46 4.95 0.58 12.03
CA PRO A 46 4.03 1.58 11.50
C PRO A 46 3.37 1.11 10.21
N GLY A 47 2.04 1.24 10.15
CA GLY A 47 1.26 0.87 8.97
C GLY A 47 1.63 1.71 7.74
N LEU A 48 1.34 1.16 6.56
CA LEU A 48 1.41 1.80 5.26
C LEU A 48 0.02 2.22 4.79
N ARG A 49 -0.04 3.32 4.05
CA ARG A 49 -1.24 3.82 3.38
C ARG A 49 -0.93 4.05 1.91
N LEU A 50 -1.66 3.39 1.01
CA LEU A 50 -1.61 3.64 -0.42
C LEU A 50 -2.86 4.40 -0.85
N GLU A 51 -2.68 5.57 -1.46
CA GLU A 51 -3.79 6.42 -1.91
C GLU A 51 -3.64 6.77 -3.38
N TRP A 52 -4.72 6.75 -4.13
CA TRP A 52 -4.71 7.22 -5.51
C TRP A 52 -4.96 8.74 -5.55
N ASP A 53 -4.03 9.51 -6.14
CA ASP A 53 -4.17 10.97 -6.26
C ASP A 53 -4.81 11.44 -7.58
N GLY A 54 -5.32 10.51 -8.38
CA GLY A 54 -5.87 10.78 -9.71
C GLY A 54 -4.92 10.44 -10.86
N ALA A 55 -3.60 10.47 -10.62
CA ALA A 55 -2.58 10.18 -11.63
C ALA A 55 -1.62 9.06 -11.21
N ALA A 56 -1.30 9.00 -9.92
CA ALA A 56 -0.42 7.98 -9.37
C ALA A 56 -0.88 7.54 -7.98
N TRP A 57 -0.40 6.38 -7.58
CA TRP A 57 -0.49 5.91 -6.22
C TRP A 57 0.59 6.55 -5.37
N ARG A 58 0.20 7.06 -4.21
CA ARG A 58 1.05 7.64 -3.20
C ARG A 58 1.14 6.69 -2.02
N VAL A 59 2.36 6.38 -1.60
CA VAL A 59 2.61 5.59 -0.40
C VAL A 59 2.98 6.51 0.75
N SER A 60 2.30 6.34 1.88
CA SER A 60 2.61 6.98 3.14
C SER A 60 2.81 5.93 4.22
N TRP A 61 3.60 6.24 5.24
CA TRP A 61 3.74 5.43 6.45
C TRP A 61 3.27 6.18 7.68
N ARG A 62 2.92 5.40 8.71
CA ARG A 62 2.47 5.92 9.98
C ARG A 62 3.66 6.32 10.87
N ALA A 63 4.15 7.55 10.77
CA ALA A 63 5.11 8.06 11.74
C ALA A 63 4.43 8.35 13.11
N ALA A 64 5.23 8.53 14.17
CA ALA A 64 4.76 8.90 15.51
C ALA A 64 3.85 10.15 15.53
N GLN A 65 4.03 11.05 14.57
CA GLN A 65 3.30 12.32 14.45
C GLN A 65 2.23 12.31 13.34
N GLY A 66 1.89 11.14 12.78
CA GLY A 66 0.89 10.99 11.72
C GLY A 66 1.43 10.36 10.44
N TRP A 67 0.65 10.45 9.36
CA TRP A 67 1.03 9.88 8.07
C TRP A 67 2.07 10.76 7.37
N LYS A 68 3.22 10.17 7.02
CA LYS A 68 4.27 10.83 6.24
C LYS A 68 4.49 10.11 4.92
N PRO A 69 4.81 10.83 3.83
CA PRO A 69 5.14 10.19 2.56
C PRO A 69 6.34 9.26 2.74
N TRP A 70 6.29 8.07 2.13
CA TRP A 70 7.41 7.15 2.16
C TRP A 70 8.52 7.69 1.25
N PRO A 71 9.75 7.91 1.77
CA PRO A 71 10.80 8.58 1.00
C PRO A 71 11.39 7.72 -0.13
N GLN A 72 11.38 6.40 0.03
CA GLN A 72 12.04 5.44 -0.87
C GLN A 72 11.10 4.71 -1.85
N LEU A 73 9.78 4.93 -1.77
CA LEU A 73 8.82 4.25 -2.64
C LEU A 73 8.39 5.20 -3.75
N PRO A 74 8.53 4.82 -5.03
CA PRO A 74 8.15 5.67 -6.14
C PRO A 74 6.63 5.86 -6.15
N ARG A 75 6.20 7.08 -6.52
CA ARG A 75 4.82 7.27 -6.97
C ARG A 75 4.64 6.48 -8.27
N ALA A 76 3.78 5.48 -8.28
CA ALA A 76 3.59 4.63 -9.45
C ALA A 76 2.18 4.77 -10.01
N ALA A 77 2.06 4.86 -11.33
CA ALA A 77 0.77 4.76 -12.00
C ALA A 77 0.22 3.32 -12.01
N ASP A 78 1.10 2.33 -11.82
CA ASP A 78 0.77 0.90 -11.81
C ASP A 78 0.89 0.33 -10.39
N MET A 79 -0.17 -0.38 -9.96
CA MET A 79 -0.22 -1.06 -8.67
C MET A 79 0.78 -2.22 -8.60
N THR A 80 1.09 -2.85 -9.72
CA THR A 80 2.04 -3.97 -9.80
C THR A 80 3.43 -3.53 -9.37
N VAL A 81 3.88 -2.37 -9.88
CA VAL A 81 5.17 -1.77 -9.51
C VAL A 81 5.23 -1.45 -8.02
N LEU A 82 4.11 -1.01 -7.43
CA LEU A 82 4.05 -0.78 -6.00
C LEU A 82 4.09 -2.06 -5.19
N ILE A 83 3.39 -3.10 -5.61
CA ILE A 83 3.44 -4.41 -4.95
C ILE A 83 4.89 -4.92 -4.99
N ASP A 84 5.53 -4.94 -6.16
CA ASP A 84 6.93 -5.37 -6.29
C ASP A 84 7.86 -4.55 -5.38
N ALA A 85 7.67 -3.24 -5.34
CA ALA A 85 8.46 -2.36 -4.48
C ALA A 85 8.16 -2.58 -2.99
N LEU A 86 6.93 -2.94 -2.60
CA LEU A 86 6.59 -3.34 -1.23
C LEU A 86 7.19 -4.69 -0.84
N GLU A 87 7.32 -5.61 -1.80
CA GLU A 87 7.96 -6.91 -1.58
C GLU A 87 9.47 -6.80 -1.45
N GLN A 88 10.08 -5.88 -2.20
CA GLN A 88 11.53 -5.62 -2.17
C GLN A 88 11.93 -4.61 -1.10
N ALA A 89 11.00 -3.74 -0.67
CA ALA A 89 11.26 -2.81 0.40
C ALA A 89 11.62 -3.62 1.65
N PRO A 90 12.71 -3.27 2.35
CA PRO A 90 12.97 -3.84 3.65
C PRO A 90 11.82 -3.38 4.56
N LEU A 91 10.78 -4.21 4.73
CA LEU A 91 9.68 -3.95 5.67
C LEU A 91 10.16 -3.96 7.14
N HIS A 92 11.47 -4.18 7.35
CA HIS A 92 12.20 -4.17 8.62
C HIS A 92 13.01 -2.88 8.82
N VAL A 93 12.53 -1.74 8.35
CA VAL A 93 13.21 -0.49 8.69
C VAL A 93 12.87 -0.14 10.13
N HIS A 94 13.70 -0.63 11.05
CA HIS A 94 13.79 -0.14 12.42
C HIS A 94 13.97 1.39 12.39
N TRP A 95 12.95 2.16 12.77
CA TRP A 95 13.04 3.59 13.05
C TRP A 95 12.30 3.96 14.34
#